data_AF-A0A139X210-F1
#
_entry.id   AF-A0A139X210-F1
#
_cell.length_a   1.000
_cell.length_b   1.000
_cell.length_c   1.000
_cell.angle_alpha   90.00
_cell.angle_beta   90.00
_cell.angle_gamma   90.00
#
_symmetry.space_group_name_H-M   'P 1'
#
loop_
_entity.id
_entity.type
_entity.pdbx_description
1 polymer ?
#
loop_
_entity_poly.entity_id
_entity_poly.type
_entity_poly.pdbx_seq_one_letter_code
_entity_poly.pdbx_strand_id
1 'polypeptide(L)'
;MTLSSTQYQKYVEQLDSNNRDLVVEAAHALGDIGDRRSVNILIELLQKTNDPVIRNAAAVGLRELGDERALNPIVSLVNDAKTEGYRGTLIYALEGFDCSHLLPFSIEQVITGNFEVSHQAFSLIESIDVEVDSKTLNICTQRVKDALLQNDEKAGLLEDLIDLLNEMHSTTNTDEL
;
A
#
# COMPACT_ATOMS: atom_id res chain seq x y z
N MET A 1 -2.60 -2.99 -28.74
CA MET A 1 -1.94 -4.25 -29.12
C MET A 1 -2.51 -5.33 -28.23
N THR A 2 -3.27 -6.28 -28.77
CA THR A 2 -3.72 -7.44 -27.98
C THR A 2 -2.49 -8.31 -27.72
N LEU A 3 -1.99 -8.31 -26.49
CA LEU A 3 -1.06 -9.35 -26.06
C LEU A 3 -1.70 -10.69 -26.42
N SER A 4 -1.03 -11.49 -27.23
CA SER A 4 -1.60 -12.75 -27.69
C SER A 4 -1.88 -13.62 -26.46
N SER A 5 -2.97 -14.38 -26.45
CA SER A 5 -3.29 -15.34 -25.39
C SER A 5 -2.10 -16.25 -25.01
N THR A 6 -1.18 -16.45 -25.96
CA THR A 6 0.09 -17.16 -25.79
C THR A 6 1.08 -16.47 -24.84
N GLN A 7 1.20 -15.14 -24.88
CA GLN A 7 2.09 -14.39 -23.97
C GLN A 7 1.55 -14.41 -22.53
N TYR A 8 0.25 -14.22 -22.36
CA TYR A 8 -0.41 -14.35 -21.05
C TYR A 8 -0.14 -15.74 -20.44
N GLN A 9 -0.38 -16.81 -21.21
CA GLN A 9 -0.19 -18.17 -20.74
C GLN A 9 1.27 -18.46 -20.36
N LYS A 10 2.23 -17.96 -21.16
CA LYS A 10 3.66 -18.07 -20.84
C LYS A 10 3.98 -17.44 -19.47
N TYR A 11 3.47 -16.24 -19.19
CA TYR A 11 3.74 -15.58 -17.91
C TYR A 11 3.08 -16.31 -16.73
N VAL A 12 1.86 -16.82 -16.90
CA VAL A 12 1.22 -17.65 -15.87
C VAL A 12 2.08 -18.89 -15.55
N GLU A 13 2.60 -19.58 -16.56
CA GLU A 13 3.50 -20.74 -16.35
C GLU A 13 4.83 -20.36 -15.69
N GLN A 14 5.36 -19.17 -15.98
CA GLN A 14 6.60 -18.69 -15.37
C GLN A 14 6.48 -18.40 -13.87
N LEU A 15 5.28 -18.14 -13.34
CA LEU A 15 5.07 -17.93 -11.91
C LEU A 15 5.38 -19.15 -11.05
N ASP A 16 5.34 -20.36 -11.64
CA ASP A 16 5.68 -21.61 -10.96
C ASP A 16 7.15 -22.01 -11.16
N SER A 17 7.96 -21.12 -11.76
CA SER A 17 9.39 -21.36 -11.97
C SER A 17 10.19 -21.30 -10.66
N ASN A 18 11.21 -22.14 -10.55
CA ASN A 18 12.22 -22.03 -9.49
C ASN A 18 13.22 -20.87 -9.73
N ASN A 19 13.16 -20.22 -10.90
CA ASN A 19 13.99 -19.05 -11.19
C ASN A 19 13.26 -17.78 -10.72
N ARG A 20 13.78 -17.16 -9.65
CA ARG A 20 13.23 -15.93 -9.07
C ARG A 20 13.02 -14.82 -10.10
N ASP A 21 13.98 -14.63 -11.01
CA ASP A 21 13.92 -13.52 -11.98
C ASP A 21 12.79 -13.74 -13.00
N LEU A 22 12.51 -15.00 -13.37
CA LEU A 22 11.37 -15.33 -14.23
C LEU A 22 10.03 -15.09 -13.53
N VAL A 23 9.93 -15.40 -12.24
CA VAL A 23 8.71 -15.15 -11.46
C VAL A 23 8.45 -13.65 -11.34
N VAL A 24 9.50 -12.86 -11.08
CA VAL A 24 9.42 -11.39 -11.00
C VAL A 24 9.02 -10.78 -12.34
N GLU A 25 9.68 -11.18 -13.44
CA GLU A 25 9.34 -10.74 -14.79
C GLU A 25 7.87 -11.05 -15.11
N ALA A 26 7.41 -12.25 -14.80
CA ALA A 26 6.05 -12.68 -15.06
C ALA A 26 5.01 -11.91 -14.22
N ALA A 27 5.29 -11.65 -12.94
CA ALA A 27 4.39 -10.88 -12.10
C ALA A 27 4.20 -9.44 -12.61
N HIS A 28 5.29 -8.77 -13.01
CA HIS A 28 5.22 -7.45 -13.64
C HIS A 28 4.48 -7.48 -14.97
N ALA A 29 4.83 -8.42 -15.85
CA ALA A 29 4.21 -8.52 -17.15
C ALA A 29 2.70 -8.78 -17.06
N LEU A 30 2.24 -9.59 -16.10
CA LEU A 30 0.81 -9.84 -15.87
C LEU A 30 0.05 -8.59 -15.38
N GLY A 31 0.72 -7.71 -14.63
CA GLY A 31 0.20 -6.38 -14.28
C GLY A 31 0.11 -5.47 -15.51
N ASP A 32 1.20 -5.33 -16.26
CA ASP A 32 1.29 -4.49 -17.46
C ASP A 32 0.31 -4.91 -18.56
N ILE A 33 0.01 -6.21 -18.65
CA ILE A 33 -1.00 -6.76 -19.57
C ILE A 33 -2.40 -6.19 -19.26
N GLY A 34 -2.68 -5.88 -17.99
CA GLY A 34 -3.97 -5.32 -17.57
C GLY A 34 -5.15 -6.32 -17.55
N ASP A 35 -4.88 -7.62 -17.69
CA ASP A 35 -5.94 -8.63 -17.74
C ASP A 35 -6.40 -9.00 -16.32
N ARG A 36 -7.67 -8.72 -16.01
CA ARG A 36 -8.27 -8.98 -14.68
C ARG A 36 -8.25 -10.46 -14.26
N ARG A 37 -8.00 -11.40 -15.17
CA ARG A 37 -7.77 -12.81 -14.83
C ARG A 37 -6.50 -13.00 -13.99
N SER A 38 -5.53 -12.10 -14.10
CA SER A 38 -4.29 -12.09 -13.31
C SER A 38 -4.50 -11.77 -11.84
N VAL A 39 -5.59 -11.10 -11.46
CA VAL A 39 -5.80 -10.58 -10.09
C VAL A 39 -5.70 -11.69 -9.05
N ASN A 40 -6.46 -12.77 -9.20
CA ASN A 40 -6.44 -13.87 -8.23
C ASN A 40 -5.09 -14.61 -8.25
N ILE A 41 -4.44 -14.70 -9.41
CA ILE A 41 -3.14 -15.35 -9.59
C ILE A 41 -2.05 -14.57 -8.82
N LEU A 42 -2.05 -13.25 -8.96
CA LEU A 42 -1.09 -12.39 -8.27
C LEU A 42 -1.38 -12.27 -6.78
N ILE A 43 -2.65 -12.30 -6.34
CA ILE A 43 -3.01 -12.40 -4.90
C ILE A 43 -2.47 -13.70 -4.31
N GLU A 44 -2.61 -14.83 -5.01
CA GLU A 44 -2.09 -16.11 -4.54
C GLU A 44 -0.55 -16.06 -4.42
N LEU A 45 0.13 -15.52 -5.43
CA LEU A 45 1.58 -15.33 -5.44
C LEU A 45 2.04 -14.46 -4.26
N LEU A 46 1.37 -13.32 -4.06
CA LEU A 46 1.61 -12.36 -3.00
C LEU A 46 1.54 -13.02 -1.61
N GLN A 47 0.55 -13.89 -1.40
CA GLN A 47 0.31 -14.56 -0.12
C GLN A 47 1.22 -15.76 0.12
N LYS A 48 1.49 -16.58 -0.91
CA LYS A 48 2.24 -17.84 -0.78
C LYS A 48 3.76 -17.66 -0.71
N THR A 49 4.29 -16.60 -1.31
CA THR A 49 5.74 -16.40 -1.37
C THR A 49 6.32 -15.95 -0.03
N ASN A 50 7.51 -16.45 0.29
CA ASN A 50 8.35 -15.95 1.38
C ASN A 50 9.47 -15.03 0.87
N ASP A 51 9.65 -14.92 -0.45
CA ASP A 51 10.66 -14.06 -1.06
C ASP A 51 10.12 -12.61 -1.17
N PRO A 52 10.77 -11.63 -0.52
CA PRO A 52 10.34 -10.23 -0.58
C PRO A 52 10.34 -9.65 -2.00
N VAL A 53 11.25 -10.07 -2.88
CA VAL A 53 11.34 -9.56 -4.25
C VAL A 53 10.16 -10.04 -5.08
N ILE A 54 9.79 -11.33 -4.96
CA ILE A 54 8.60 -11.88 -5.62
C ILE A 54 7.34 -11.21 -5.07
N ARG A 55 7.27 -11.01 -3.75
CA ARG A 55 6.12 -10.33 -3.12
C ARG A 55 5.96 -8.90 -3.62
N ASN A 56 7.05 -8.16 -3.74
CA ASN A 56 7.06 -6.79 -4.26
C ASN A 56 6.58 -6.76 -5.72
N ALA A 57 7.06 -7.67 -6.57
CA ALA A 57 6.61 -7.76 -7.95
C ALA A 57 5.11 -8.07 -8.06
N ALA A 58 4.60 -9.00 -7.24
CA ALA A 58 3.18 -9.29 -7.16
C ALA A 58 2.34 -8.07 -6.71
N ALA A 59 2.80 -7.35 -5.69
CA ALA A 59 2.14 -6.16 -5.18
C ALA A 59 2.08 -5.03 -6.22
N VAL A 60 3.18 -4.78 -6.93
CA VAL A 60 3.22 -3.80 -8.03
C VAL A 60 2.28 -4.23 -9.15
N GLY A 61 2.32 -5.49 -9.59
CA GLY A 61 1.40 -5.98 -10.61
C GLY A 61 -0.08 -5.85 -10.21
N LEU A 62 -0.41 -6.05 -8.93
CA LEU A 62 -1.77 -5.83 -8.41
C LEU A 62 -2.17 -4.35 -8.39
N ARG A 63 -1.26 -3.45 -8.04
CA ARG A 63 -1.47 -1.99 -8.14
C ARG A 63 -1.79 -1.58 -9.57
N GLU A 64 -1.02 -2.04 -10.55
CA GLU A 64 -1.26 -1.72 -11.98
C GLU A 64 -2.61 -2.25 -12.49
N LEU A 65 -3.09 -3.38 -11.95
CA LEU A 65 -4.42 -3.90 -12.27
C LEU A 65 -5.56 -3.09 -11.64
N GLY A 66 -5.32 -2.43 -10.51
CA GLY A 66 -6.29 -1.56 -9.83
C GLY A 66 -7.61 -2.25 -9.44
N ASP A 67 -7.60 -3.58 -9.26
CA ASP A 67 -8.79 -4.34 -8.92
C ASP A 67 -8.93 -4.46 -7.40
N GLU A 68 -9.95 -3.82 -6.83
CA GLU A 68 -10.23 -3.73 -5.38
C GLU A 68 -10.23 -5.06 -4.62
N ARG A 69 -10.35 -6.20 -5.31
CA ARG A 69 -10.15 -7.53 -4.69
C ARG A 69 -8.76 -7.69 -4.06
N ALA A 70 -7.76 -6.93 -4.50
CA ALA A 70 -6.39 -6.98 -4.00
C ALA A 70 -6.14 -6.14 -2.75
N LEU A 71 -7.01 -5.17 -2.43
CA LEU A 71 -6.82 -4.23 -1.32
C LEU A 71 -6.65 -4.97 0.02
N ASN A 72 -7.65 -5.75 0.41
CA ASN A 72 -7.64 -6.47 1.69
C ASN A 72 -6.48 -7.47 1.83
N PRO A 73 -6.13 -8.28 0.80
CA PRO A 73 -4.91 -9.09 0.81
C PRO A 73 -3.63 -8.29 1.07
N ILE A 74 -3.47 -7.12 0.45
CA ILE A 74 -2.28 -6.27 0.63
C ILE A 74 -2.25 -5.70 2.06
N VAL A 75 -3.35 -5.10 2.53
CA VAL A 75 -3.48 -4.57 3.91
C VAL A 75 -3.18 -5.65 4.95
N SER A 76 -3.71 -6.86 4.76
CA SER A 76 -3.44 -7.98 5.66
C SER A 76 -1.96 -8.32 5.72
N LEU A 77 -1.23 -8.21 4.61
CA LEU A 77 0.19 -8.52 4.56
C LEU A 77 1.07 -7.43 5.15
N VAL A 78 0.67 -6.15 5.08
CA VAL A 78 1.40 -5.05 5.75
C VAL A 78 1.48 -5.33 7.27
N ASN A 79 0.43 -5.90 7.86
CA ASN A 79 0.39 -6.25 9.28
C ASN A 79 0.90 -7.66 9.61
N ASP A 80 1.32 -8.45 8.62
CA ASP A 80 1.84 -9.80 8.83
C ASP A 80 3.31 -9.74 9.27
N ALA A 81 3.65 -10.45 10.35
CA ALA A 81 5.01 -10.51 10.88
C ALA A 81 6.04 -10.98 9.83
N LYS A 82 5.63 -11.76 8.82
CA LYS A 82 6.53 -12.20 7.74
C LYS A 82 7.01 -11.08 6.82
N THR A 83 6.36 -9.92 6.84
CA THR A 83 6.71 -8.77 6.01
C THR A 83 7.42 -7.67 6.80
N GLU A 84 7.64 -7.87 8.10
CA GLU A 84 8.34 -6.91 8.96
C GLU A 84 9.70 -6.52 8.35
N GLY A 85 9.95 -5.22 8.23
CA GLY A 85 11.14 -4.66 7.57
C GLY A 85 11.13 -4.67 6.03
N TYR A 86 10.17 -5.32 5.37
CA TYR A 86 10.06 -5.45 3.91
C TYR A 86 8.62 -5.21 3.39
N ARG A 87 7.92 -4.24 3.99
CA ARG A 87 6.51 -3.91 3.67
C ARG A 87 6.31 -2.55 3.00
N GLY A 88 7.38 -1.79 2.71
CA GLY A 88 7.30 -0.49 2.04
C GLY A 88 6.59 -0.57 0.69
N THR A 89 6.96 -1.52 -0.15
CA THR A 89 6.31 -1.75 -1.46
C THR A 89 4.84 -2.17 -1.33
N LEU A 90 4.45 -2.85 -0.24
CA LEU A 90 3.05 -3.20 -0.01
C LEU A 90 2.22 -1.92 0.24
N ILE A 91 2.75 -0.96 0.99
CA ILE A 91 2.09 0.33 1.23
C ILE A 91 2.05 1.15 -0.04
N TYR A 92 3.16 1.23 -0.78
CA TYR A 92 3.18 1.84 -2.11
C TYR A 92 2.11 1.25 -3.03
N ALA A 93 1.90 -0.07 -3.00
CA ALA A 93 0.87 -0.71 -3.81
C ALA A 93 -0.55 -0.24 -3.45
N LEU A 94 -0.80 0.17 -2.20
CA LEU A 94 -2.12 0.63 -1.75
C LEU A 94 -2.60 1.88 -2.49
N GLU A 95 -1.70 2.75 -2.97
CA GLU A 95 -2.07 3.94 -3.75
C GLU A 95 -2.88 3.64 -5.03
N GLY A 96 -2.88 2.39 -5.51
CA GLY A 96 -3.70 1.95 -6.64
C GLY A 96 -5.16 1.65 -6.31
N PHE A 97 -5.60 1.85 -5.07
CA PHE A 97 -6.91 1.44 -4.56
C PHE A 97 -7.60 2.55 -3.77
N ASP A 98 -8.89 2.40 -3.51
CA ASP A 98 -9.65 3.27 -2.62
C ASP A 98 -9.16 3.14 -1.15
N CYS A 99 -8.34 4.11 -0.76
CA CYS A 99 -7.72 4.18 0.57
C CYS A 99 -8.43 5.14 1.53
N SER A 100 -9.63 5.61 1.19
CA SER A 100 -10.42 6.58 1.97
C SER A 100 -10.54 6.22 3.46
N HIS A 101 -10.68 4.93 3.77
CA HIS A 101 -10.88 4.41 5.12
C HIS A 101 -9.58 3.96 5.80
N LEU A 102 -8.43 4.10 5.14
CA LEU A 102 -7.13 3.63 5.63
C LEU A 102 -6.36 4.68 6.41
N LEU A 103 -6.94 5.86 6.70
CA LEU A 103 -6.23 6.90 7.46
C LEU A 103 -5.69 6.36 8.80
N PRO A 104 -6.49 5.75 9.71
CA PRO A 104 -5.95 5.24 10.97
C PRO A 104 -4.88 4.17 10.78
N PHE A 105 -5.05 3.31 9.77
CA PHE A 105 -4.07 2.28 9.43
C PHE A 105 -2.74 2.90 8.98
N SER A 106 -2.79 3.89 8.10
CA SER A 106 -1.61 4.56 7.54
C SER A 106 -0.85 5.33 8.63
N ILE A 107 -1.57 5.97 9.56
CA ILE A 107 -0.97 6.63 10.74
C ILE A 107 -0.13 5.64 11.55
N GLU A 108 -0.63 4.44 11.82
CA GLU A 108 0.15 3.43 12.55
C GLU A 108 1.39 2.99 11.76
N GLN A 109 1.32 2.92 10.43
CA GLN A 109 2.49 2.61 9.60
C GLN A 109 3.52 3.75 9.61
N VAL A 110 3.10 5.02 9.62
CA VAL A 110 4.02 6.16 9.81
C VAL A 110 4.75 6.03 11.15
N ILE A 111 4.01 5.78 12.22
CA ILE A 111 4.56 5.76 13.58
C ILE A 111 5.51 4.55 13.78
N THR A 112 5.09 3.36 13.36
CA THR A 112 5.79 2.10 13.70
C THR A 112 6.74 1.60 12.62
N GLY A 113 6.61 2.08 11.38
CA GLY A 113 7.40 1.64 10.24
C GLY A 113 8.90 1.94 10.35
N ASN A 114 9.71 1.30 9.51
CA ASN A 114 11.06 1.80 9.24
C ASN A 114 10.97 3.07 8.36
N PHE A 115 12.11 3.69 8.05
CA PHE A 115 12.15 4.91 7.23
C PHE A 115 11.32 4.81 5.94
N GLU A 116 11.48 3.73 5.18
CA GLU A 116 10.75 3.50 3.93
C GLU A 116 9.24 3.37 4.16
N VAL A 117 8.83 2.49 5.09
CA VAL A 117 7.43 2.24 5.44
C VAL A 117 6.75 3.53 5.92
N SER A 118 7.45 4.31 6.73
CA SER A 118 6.92 5.56 7.26
C SER A 118 6.69 6.60 6.16
N HIS A 119 7.64 6.75 5.23
CA HIS A 119 7.48 7.67 4.11
C HIS A 119 6.37 7.23 3.14
N GLN A 120 6.30 5.94 2.81
CA GLN A 120 5.24 5.43 1.94
C GLN A 120 3.86 5.59 2.57
N ALA A 121 3.75 5.37 3.88
CA ALA A 121 2.50 5.58 4.60
C ALA A 121 2.11 7.05 4.68
N PHE A 122 3.08 7.96 4.80
CA PHE A 122 2.83 9.40 4.74
C PHE A 122 2.29 9.81 3.36
N SER A 123 2.94 9.38 2.28
CA SER A 123 2.47 9.67 0.92
C SER A 123 1.10 9.07 0.63
N LEU A 124 0.80 7.89 1.18
CA LEU A 124 -0.55 7.32 1.11
C LEU A 124 -1.58 8.24 1.77
N ILE A 125 -1.27 8.86 2.92
CA ILE A 125 -2.15 9.82 3.60
C ILE A 125 -2.33 11.09 2.77
N GLU A 126 -1.25 11.62 2.17
CA GLU A 126 -1.33 12.78 1.27
C GLU A 126 -2.24 12.52 0.07
N SER A 127 -2.33 11.27 -0.38
CA SER A 127 -3.20 10.88 -1.50
C SER A 127 -4.68 10.75 -1.12
N ILE A 128 -5.04 10.77 0.17
CA ILE A 128 -6.44 10.71 0.60
C ILE A 128 -7.09 12.07 0.34
N ASP A 129 -7.82 12.16 -0.77
CA ASP A 129 -8.48 13.37 -1.26
C ASP A 129 -9.97 13.47 -0.88
N VAL A 130 -10.43 12.58 -0.01
CA VAL A 130 -11.82 12.54 0.47
C VAL A 130 -11.97 13.21 1.83
N GLU A 131 -13.17 13.70 2.10
CA GLU A 131 -13.54 14.23 3.40
C GLU A 131 -13.49 13.13 4.46
N VAL A 132 -12.70 13.37 5.51
CA VAL A 132 -12.60 12.49 6.68
C VAL A 132 -13.36 13.12 7.83
N ASP A 133 -14.18 12.33 8.51
CA ASP A 133 -14.98 12.83 9.61
C ASP A 133 -14.11 13.37 10.77
N SER A 134 -14.58 14.46 11.39
CA SER A 134 -13.88 15.15 12.49
C SER A 134 -13.53 14.24 13.66
N LYS A 135 -14.29 13.18 13.93
CA LYS A 135 -13.98 12.26 15.02
C LYS A 135 -12.77 11.39 14.67
N THR A 136 -12.71 10.86 13.45
CA THR A 136 -11.56 10.09 12.96
C THR A 136 -10.29 10.94 12.90
N LEU A 137 -10.37 12.17 12.36
CA LEU A 137 -9.23 13.10 12.34
C LEU A 137 -8.70 13.42 13.74
N ASN A 138 -9.59 13.67 14.71
CA ASN A 138 -9.19 13.94 16.09
C ASN A 138 -8.48 12.75 16.75
N ILE A 139 -8.98 11.52 16.52
CA ILE A 139 -8.34 10.29 17.01
C ILE A 139 -6.94 10.13 16.41
N CYS A 140 -6.82 10.29 15.08
CA CYS A 140 -5.54 10.17 14.38
C CYS A 140 -4.55 11.24 14.85
N THR A 141 -4.98 12.49 14.97
CA THR A 141 -4.15 13.60 15.43
C THR A 141 -3.64 13.37 16.85
N GLN A 142 -4.51 12.91 17.76
CA GLN A 142 -4.08 12.59 19.12
C GLN A 142 -3.07 11.44 19.14
N ARG A 143 -3.29 10.41 18.32
CA ARG A 143 -2.39 9.26 18.21
C ARG A 143 -0.99 9.66 17.75
N VAL A 144 -0.87 10.60 16.80
CA VAL A 144 0.41 11.15 16.32
C VAL A 144 1.08 11.99 17.41
N LYS A 145 0.33 12.84 18.12
CA LYS A 145 0.85 13.62 19.26
C LYS A 145 1.40 12.73 20.37
N ASP A 146 0.69 11.66 20.71
CA ASP A 146 1.14 10.68 21.70
C ASP A 146 2.44 9.99 21.25
N ALA A 147 2.57 9.68 19.96
CA ALA A 147 3.79 9.10 19.40
C ALA A 147 4.96 10.08 19.40
N LEU A 148 4.72 11.36 19.10
CA LEU A 148 5.73 12.42 19.10
C LEU A 148 6.37 12.59 20.49
N LEU A 149 5.59 12.46 21.56
CA LEU A 149 6.10 12.50 22.93
C LEU A 149 7.04 11.33 23.29
N GLN A 150 7.03 10.26 22.49
CA GLN A 150 7.79 9.03 22.77
C GLN A 150 8.92 8.77 21.75
N ASN A 151 8.98 9.52 20.64
CA ASN A 151 9.85 9.21 19.51
C ASN A 151 10.58 10.44 18.96
N ASP A 152 11.80 10.66 19.48
CA ASP A 152 12.67 11.75 19.03
C ASP A 152 13.21 11.53 17.60
N GLU A 153 13.38 10.28 17.16
CA GLU A 153 13.99 9.97 15.85
C GLU A 153 13.09 10.38 14.67
N LYS A 154 11.77 10.35 14.87
CA LYS A 154 10.77 10.71 13.85
C LYS A 154 10.09 12.04 14.10
N ALA A 155 10.59 12.86 15.03
CA ALA A 155 9.90 14.08 15.46
C ALA A 155 9.48 14.96 14.27
N GLY A 156 10.40 15.25 13.33
CA GLY A 156 10.07 16.06 12.16
C GLY A 156 8.97 15.46 11.28
N LEU A 157 9.02 14.16 10.98
CA LEU A 157 7.97 13.50 10.18
C LEU A 157 6.61 13.51 10.89
N LEU A 158 6.60 13.35 12.22
CA LEU A 158 5.36 13.38 13.01
C LEU A 158 4.79 14.80 13.16
N GLU A 159 5.65 15.82 13.20
CA GLU A 159 5.25 17.23 13.13
C GLU A 159 4.61 17.54 11.78
N ASP A 160 5.26 17.18 10.67
CA ASP A 160 4.71 17.34 9.32
C ASP A 160 3.35 16.63 9.16
N LEU A 161 3.21 15.45 9.77
CA LEU A 161 1.96 14.69 9.76
C LEU A 161 0.85 15.37 10.55
N ILE A 162 1.18 16.03 11.67
CA ILE A 162 0.19 16.83 12.43
C ILE A 162 -0.28 18.01 11.57
N ASP A 163 0.62 18.68 10.86
CA ASP A 163 0.27 19.80 9.99
C ASP A 163 -0.66 19.33 8.86
N LEU A 164 -0.33 18.23 8.20
CA LEU A 164 -1.20 17.60 7.19
C LEU A 164 -2.60 17.30 7.72
N LEU A 165 -2.71 16.70 8.91
CA LEU A 165 -4.01 16.39 9.52
C LEU A 165 -4.81 17.65 9.88
N ASN A 166 -4.15 18.74 10.28
CA ASN A 166 -4.81 20.02 10.55
C ASN A 166 -5.33 20.68 9.26
N GLU A 167 -4.61 20.53 8.15
CA GLU A 167 -5.06 20.99 6.83
C GLU A 167 -6.31 20.23 6.38
N MET A 168 -6.32 18.90 6.50
CA MET A 168 -7.51 18.07 6.24
C MET A 168 -8.72 18.48 7.09
N HIS A 169 -8.48 18.88 8.34
CA HIS A 169 -9.54 19.37 9.24
C HIS A 169 -10.09 20.74 8.82
N SER A 170 -9.25 21.58 8.23
CA SER A 170 -9.64 22.93 7.80
C SER A 170 -10.53 22.89 6.56
N THR A 171 -10.30 21.95 5.64
CA THR A 171 -11.15 21.74 4.46
C THR A 171 -12.55 21.24 4.81
N THR A 172 -12.70 20.39 5.82
CA THR A 172 -14.00 19.88 6.28
C THR A 172 -14.91 20.98 6.84
N ASN A 173 -14.35 22.00 7.51
CA ASN A 173 -15.13 23.06 8.16
C ASN A 173 -15.57 24.19 7.22
N THR A 174 -15.02 24.28 6.00
CA THR A 174 -15.37 25.35 5.04
C THR A 174 -16.60 25.05 4.19
N ASP A 175 -17.03 23.79 4.09
CA ASP A 175 -18.19 23.38 3.28
C ASP A 175 -19.53 23.40 4.06
N GLU A 176 -19.52 23.81 5.35
CA GLU A 176 -20.71 23.93 6.20
C GLU A 176 -21.29 25.38 6.32
N LEU A 177 -20.83 26.34 5.49
CA LEU A 177 -21.29 27.75 5.48
C LEU A 177 -21.93 28.18 4.16
#